data_AF-A0A3S0K4C0-F1
#
_entry.id   AF-A0A3S0K4C0-F1
#
_cell.length_a   1.000
_cell.length_b   1.000
_cell.length_c   1.000
_cell.angle_alpha   90.00
_cell.angle_beta   90.00
_cell.angle_gamma   90.00
#
_symmetry.space_group_name_H-M   'P 1'
#
loop_
_entity.id
_entity.type
_entity.pdbx_description
1 polymer ?
#
loop_
_entity_poly.entity_id
_entity_poly.type
_entity_poly.pdbx_seq_one_letter_code
_entity_poly.pdbx_strand_id
1 'polypeptide(L)'
;MKKILFALIASTAVSVAFAAPIASSVASQQAAPQFDNTKMKCGEHTVKDGDNTDTLTGICKGFKFGKGKAGFLDENSGKKVMCQEKKGHIILSSCQEAPAK
;
A
#
# COMPACT_ATOMS: atom_id res chain seq x y z
N MET A 1 -29.54 33.80 -51.33
CA MET A 1 -30.66 32.91 -51.66
C MET A 1 -30.41 31.51 -51.12
N LYS A 2 -31.44 30.87 -50.55
CA LYS A 2 -31.77 29.41 -50.55
C LYS A 2 -30.63 28.42 -50.19
N LYS A 3 -30.59 27.91 -48.95
CA LYS A 3 -31.13 26.59 -48.50
C LYS A 3 -30.59 25.38 -49.27
N ILE A 4 -29.82 24.48 -48.63
CA ILE A 4 -29.94 23.01 -48.74
C ILE A 4 -29.43 22.42 -47.42
N LEU A 5 -30.26 21.99 -46.47
CA LEU A 5 -31.16 20.82 -46.35
C LEU A 5 -30.50 19.66 -45.59
N PHE A 6 -31.17 19.30 -44.50
CA PHE A 6 -31.02 18.12 -43.67
C PHE A 6 -30.90 16.81 -44.45
N ALA A 7 -30.12 15.87 -43.92
CA ALA A 7 -30.31 14.44 -44.16
C ALA A 7 -30.31 13.70 -42.82
N LEU A 8 -31.51 13.28 -42.42
CA LEU A 8 -31.80 12.28 -41.41
C LEU A 8 -31.17 10.94 -41.78
N ILE A 9 -30.59 10.25 -40.81
CA ILE A 9 -30.61 8.79 -40.80
C ILE A 9 -30.97 8.35 -39.38
N ALA A 10 -32.26 8.07 -39.21
CA ALA A 10 -32.74 7.14 -38.21
C ALA A 10 -32.37 5.72 -38.65
N SER A 11 -31.97 4.85 -37.72
CA SER A 11 -32.41 3.45 -37.62
C SER A 11 -31.54 2.67 -36.63
N THR A 12 -32.16 2.35 -35.49
CA THR A 12 -32.25 1.02 -34.89
C THR A 12 -31.10 0.03 -35.11
N ALA A 13 -30.37 -0.27 -34.04
CA ALA A 13 -29.97 -1.65 -33.71
C ALA A 13 -29.58 -1.73 -32.23
N VAL A 14 -30.56 -1.91 -31.35
CA VAL A 14 -30.29 -2.42 -30.00
C VAL A 14 -29.92 -3.90 -30.17
N SER A 15 -28.62 -4.18 -30.20
CA SER A 15 -28.11 -5.55 -30.13
C SER A 15 -27.76 -5.85 -28.68
N VAL A 16 -28.64 -6.59 -28.01
CA VAL A 16 -28.36 -7.24 -26.72
C VAL A 16 -27.70 -8.59 -26.99
N ALA A 17 -26.82 -8.99 -26.08
CA ALA A 17 -26.09 -10.26 -25.98
C ALA A 17 -24.84 -10.32 -26.89
N PHE A 18 -23.66 -10.73 -26.40
CA PHE A 18 -23.38 -11.81 -25.47
C PHE A 18 -22.34 -11.41 -24.42
N ALA A 19 -22.67 -11.66 -23.15
CA ALA A 19 -21.72 -11.74 -22.06
C ALA A 19 -20.86 -13.00 -22.25
N ALA A 20 -19.70 -12.85 -22.88
CA ALA A 20 -18.58 -13.71 -22.59
C ALA A 20 -17.78 -13.03 -21.46
N PRO A 21 -17.51 -13.71 -20.34
CA PRO A 21 -16.51 -13.21 -19.42
C PRO A 21 -15.18 -13.32 -20.17
N ILE A 22 -14.79 -12.27 -20.87
CA ILE A 22 -13.38 -11.94 -20.94
C ILE A 22 -12.96 -11.91 -19.49
N ALA A 23 -12.20 -12.93 -19.09
CA ALA A 23 -11.27 -12.82 -18.00
C ALA A 23 -10.35 -11.66 -18.39
N SER A 24 -10.85 -10.43 -18.21
CA SER A 24 -10.05 -9.31 -17.81
C SER A 24 -9.30 -9.86 -16.63
N SER A 25 -8.08 -10.31 -16.90
CA SER A 25 -6.97 -10.00 -16.04
C SER A 25 -7.04 -8.50 -15.79
N VAL A 26 -7.95 -8.11 -14.89
CA VAL A 26 -7.62 -7.19 -13.82
C VAL A 26 -6.40 -7.85 -13.19
N ALA A 27 -5.24 -7.64 -13.82
CA ALA A 27 -4.02 -7.46 -13.08
C ALA A 27 -4.41 -6.31 -12.16
N SER A 28 -4.94 -6.70 -11.00
CA SER A 28 -5.11 -5.84 -9.86
C SER A 28 -3.82 -5.06 -9.86
N GLN A 29 -3.89 -3.77 -10.15
CA GLN A 29 -2.92 -2.85 -9.63
C GLN A 29 -3.08 -3.02 -8.13
N GLN A 30 -2.45 -4.08 -7.61
CA GLN A 30 -2.30 -4.36 -6.21
C GLN A 30 -1.43 -3.19 -5.82
N ALA A 31 -2.08 -2.09 -5.44
CA ALA A 31 -1.42 -0.88 -5.00
C ALA A 31 -0.36 -1.38 -4.03
N ALA A 32 0.91 -1.21 -4.41
CA ALA A 32 2.01 -1.72 -3.61
C ALA A 32 1.71 -1.28 -2.18
N PRO A 33 1.60 -2.22 -1.22
CA PRO A 33 0.97 -1.93 0.04
C PRO A 33 1.65 -0.70 0.63
N GLN A 34 0.86 0.36 0.78
CA GLN A 34 1.38 1.66 1.16
C GLN A 34 1.89 1.53 2.59
N PHE A 35 3.05 2.12 2.87
CA PHE A 35 3.53 2.21 4.24
C PHE A 35 2.49 2.97 5.09
N ASP A 36 2.01 2.30 6.14
CA ASP A 36 1.06 2.85 7.11
C ASP A 36 1.63 2.61 8.51
N ASN A 37 1.99 3.69 9.19
CA ASN A 37 2.57 3.67 10.52
C ASN A 37 1.60 3.15 11.60
N THR A 38 0.32 2.99 11.30
CA THR A 38 -0.69 2.40 12.20
C THR A 38 -0.93 0.91 11.95
N LYS A 39 -0.42 0.36 10.83
CA LYS A 39 -0.63 -1.03 10.39
C LYS A 39 0.68 -1.80 10.25
N MET A 40 1.79 -1.29 10.79
CA MET A 40 3.06 -2.00 10.70
C MET A 40 3.01 -3.35 11.44
N LYS A 41 3.59 -4.37 10.81
CA LYS A 41 3.65 -5.72 11.36
C LYS A 41 5.05 -6.30 11.28
N CYS A 42 5.38 -7.05 12.31
CA CYS A 42 6.57 -7.87 12.44
C CYS A 42 6.12 -9.28 12.77
N GLY A 43 6.15 -10.16 11.78
CA GLY A 43 5.57 -11.49 11.83
C GLY A 43 4.08 -11.41 12.14
N GLU A 44 3.69 -12.07 13.23
CA GLU A 44 2.32 -12.04 13.74
C GLU A 44 2.05 -10.85 14.68
N HIS A 45 3.10 -10.13 15.11
CA HIS A 45 2.98 -8.99 16.01
C HIS A 45 2.68 -7.70 15.25
N THR A 46 1.66 -6.97 15.69
CA THR A 46 1.38 -5.61 15.20
C THR A 46 2.17 -4.62 16.04
N VAL A 47 3.03 -3.83 15.41
CA VAL A 47 3.88 -2.85 16.08
C VAL A 47 3.02 -1.71 16.62
N LYS A 48 3.21 -1.36 17.90
CA LYS A 48 2.49 -0.31 18.63
C LYS A 48 3.45 0.77 19.13
N ASP A 49 2.89 1.94 19.41
CA ASP A 49 3.65 3.05 19.99
C ASP A 49 4.02 2.69 21.43
N GLY A 50 5.30 2.87 21.78
CA GLY A 50 5.83 2.40 23.05
C GLY A 50 6.28 0.94 23.06
N ASP A 51 6.20 0.21 21.94
CA ASP A 51 6.70 -1.17 21.90
C ASP A 51 8.20 -1.23 22.21
N ASN A 52 8.59 -2.21 23.01
CA ASN A 52 9.96 -2.40 23.42
C ASN A 52 10.83 -2.89 22.25
N THR A 53 11.93 -2.20 21.97
CA THR A 53 12.87 -2.55 20.90
C THR A 53 13.54 -3.90 21.10
N ASP A 54 13.78 -4.32 22.34
CA ASP A 54 14.35 -5.64 22.61
C ASP A 54 13.40 -6.75 22.17
N THR A 55 12.11 -6.61 22.49
CA THR A 55 11.06 -7.54 22.05
C THR A 55 10.94 -7.55 20.53
N LEU A 56 10.92 -6.36 19.91
CA LEU A 56 10.84 -6.24 18.45
C LEU A 56 12.09 -6.79 17.76
N THR A 57 13.27 -6.75 18.37
CA THR A 57 14.49 -7.36 17.80
C THR A 57 14.36 -8.86 17.60
N GLY A 58 13.63 -9.55 18.49
CA GLY A 58 13.39 -10.99 18.37
C GLY A 58 12.30 -11.37 17.37
N ILE A 59 11.40 -10.43 17.02
CA ILE A 59 10.19 -10.70 16.23
C ILE A 59 10.31 -10.13 14.82
N CYS A 60 10.77 -8.90 14.70
CA CYS A 60 10.88 -8.17 13.45
C CYS A 60 12.08 -8.64 12.64
N LYS A 61 11.84 -9.05 11.39
CA LYS A 61 12.93 -9.41 10.48
C LYS A 61 13.80 -8.22 10.15
N GLY A 62 15.12 -8.42 10.25
CA GLY A 62 16.12 -7.41 9.92
C GLY A 62 16.06 -6.19 10.84
N PHE A 63 15.47 -6.33 12.03
CA PHE A 63 15.40 -5.28 13.01
C PHE A 63 16.80 -4.84 13.45
N LYS A 64 17.03 -3.54 13.39
CA LYS A 64 18.27 -2.89 13.79
C LYS A 64 17.93 -1.61 14.49
N PHE A 65 18.40 -1.47 15.72
CA PHE A 65 18.24 -0.25 16.50
C PHE A 65 19.60 0.25 16.97
N GLY A 66 19.69 1.57 17.16
CA GLY A 66 20.92 2.24 17.57
C GLY A 66 20.85 3.74 17.28
N LYS A 67 21.54 4.53 18.12
CA LYS A 67 21.54 6.01 18.04
C LYS A 67 20.14 6.63 18.10
N GLY A 68 19.21 6.05 18.87
CA GLY A 68 17.83 6.55 19.02
C GLY A 68 16.95 6.34 17.79
N LYS A 69 17.30 5.39 16.92
CA LYS A 69 16.49 4.97 15.77
C LYS A 69 16.40 3.46 15.74
N ALA A 70 15.28 2.94 15.27
CA ALA A 70 15.02 1.54 15.04
C ALA A 70 14.51 1.37 13.61
N GLY A 71 15.11 0.47 12.83
CA GLY A 71 14.66 0.14 11.49
C GLY A 71 14.41 -1.34 11.35
N PHE A 72 13.36 -1.70 10.62
CA PHE A 72 12.95 -3.09 10.42
C PHE A 72 12.22 -3.26 9.10
N LEU A 73 11.99 -4.51 8.71
CA LEU A 73 11.11 -4.81 7.58
C LEU A 73 9.67 -4.86 8.10
N ASP A 74 8.82 -3.95 7.63
CA ASP A 74 7.39 -4.06 7.84
C ASP A 74 6.84 -5.15 6.91
N GLU A 75 6.38 -6.26 7.49
CA GLU A 75 5.84 -7.39 6.74
C GLU A 75 4.42 -7.11 6.21
N ASN A 76 3.75 -6.05 6.69
CA ASN A 76 2.47 -5.61 6.13
C ASN A 76 2.65 -4.93 4.77
N SER A 77 3.59 -3.97 4.68
CA SER A 77 3.90 -3.25 3.43
C SER A 77 5.05 -3.86 2.61
N GLY A 78 5.77 -4.83 3.16
CA GLY A 78 6.98 -5.40 2.55
C GLY A 78 8.14 -4.40 2.44
N LYS A 79 8.04 -3.24 3.09
CA LYS A 79 9.00 -2.14 2.99
C LYS A 79 9.88 -2.08 4.22
N LYS A 80 11.10 -1.58 4.03
CA LYS A 80 11.96 -1.25 5.17
C LYS A 80 11.46 0.05 5.77
N VAL A 81 11.32 0.10 7.08
CA VAL A 81 10.80 1.24 7.81
C VAL A 81 11.82 1.66 8.84
N MET A 82 11.92 2.96 9.11
CA MET A 82 12.75 3.51 10.16
C MET A 82 11.89 4.38 11.08
N CYS A 83 11.95 4.07 12.36
CA CYS A 83 11.29 4.73 13.46
C CYS A 83 12.33 5.36 14.39
N GLN A 84 11.94 6.35 15.18
CA GLN A 84 12.72 6.78 16.33
C GLN A 84 12.49 5.85 17.51
N GLU A 85 13.55 5.66 18.28
CA GLU A 85 13.56 4.89 19.51
C GLU A 85 13.95 5.83 20.65
N LYS A 86 13.20 5.79 21.75
CA LYS A 86 13.42 6.61 22.93
C LYS A 86 13.36 5.72 24.17
N LYS A 87 14.51 5.55 24.82
CA LYS A 87 14.65 4.73 26.05
C LYS A 87 14.25 3.26 25.85
N GLY A 88 14.56 2.67 24.70
CA GLY A 88 14.20 1.28 24.38
C GLY A 88 12.76 1.10 23.90
N HIS A 89 12.05 2.18 23.59
CA HIS A 89 10.68 2.15 23.09
C HIS A 89 10.56 2.80 21.72
N ILE A 90 9.82 2.19 20.80
CA ILE A 90 9.58 2.75 19.46
C ILE A 90 8.50 3.83 19.49
N ILE A 91 8.73 4.88 18.71
CA ILE A 91 7.77 5.95 18.44
C ILE A 91 7.17 5.76 17.05
N LEU A 92 5.94 5.25 16.97
CA LEU A 92 5.21 4.99 15.72
C LEU A 92 5.01 6.25 14.88
N SER A 93 4.73 7.37 15.55
CA SER A 93 4.49 8.66 14.88
C SER A 93 5.71 9.17 14.09
N SER A 94 6.90 8.64 14.38
CA SER A 94 8.14 8.97 13.69
C SER A 94 8.58 7.92 12.68
N CYS A 95 7.82 6.82 12.54
CA CYS A 95 8.10 5.77 11.59
C CYS A 95 7.83 6.24 10.16
N GLN A 96 8.79 6.01 9.29
CA GLN A 96 8.73 6.36 7.88
C GLN A 96 9.37 5.26 7.04
N GLU A 97 8.94 5.12 5.79
CA GLU A 97 9.61 4.24 4.84
C GLU A 97 11.10 4.64 4.72
N ALA A 98 11.99 3.67 4.89
CA ALA A 98 13.41 3.87 4.70
C ALA A 98 13.66 4.14 3.20
N PRO A 99 14.40 5.19 2.84
CA PRO A 99 14.66 5.49 1.44
C PRO A 99 15.35 4.30 0.77
N ALA A 100 14.83 3.88 -0.38
CA ALA A 100 15.49 2.91 -1.23
C ALA A 100 16.83 3.53 -1.69
N LYS A 101 17.94 2.86 -1.36
CA LYS A 101 19.26 3.22 -1.88
C LYS A 101 19.41 2.76 -3.31
#